data_AF-A0A515L952-F1
#
_entry.id   AF-A0A515L952-F1
#
_cell.length_a   1.000
_cell.length_b   1.000
_cell.length_c   1.000
_cell.angle_alpha   90.00
_cell.angle_beta   90.00
_cell.angle_gamma   90.00
#
_symmetry.space_group_name_H-M   'P 1'
#
loop_
_entity.id
_entity.type
_entity.pdbx_description
1 polymer ?
#
loop_
_entity_poly.entity_id
_entity_poly.type
_entity_poly.pdbx_seq_one_letter_code
_entity_poly.pdbx_strand_id
1 'polypeptide(L)'
;MIFAKIDHWIGRTLFVPPIVKFCQITRQSQFAVSRLFWFIAALDGFYRAETLVGSLLWGALSLIMMISAARRADQPTASFMFFRLLAVFLLLADVLKGILTSDWAGFEFWIFVLVAEYAAIIRTIPPKDAAERKLRRAHSPIN
;
A
#
# COMPACT_ATOMS: atom_id res chain seq x y z
N MET A 1 -6.43 9.66 21.40
CA MET A 1 -6.58 8.45 20.56
C MET A 1 -7.55 8.68 19.39
N ILE A 2 -7.29 9.69 18.56
CA ILE A 2 -8.10 10.01 17.36
C ILE A 2 -7.38 9.55 16.09
N PHE A 3 -6.06 9.75 16.04
CA PHE A 3 -5.17 9.32 14.96
C PHE A 3 -5.26 7.83 14.65
N ALA A 4 -5.29 6.96 15.67
CA ALA A 4 -5.46 5.52 15.47
C ALA A 4 -6.83 5.15 14.88
N LYS A 5 -7.90 5.88 15.23
CA LYS A 5 -9.24 5.66 14.67
C LYS A 5 -9.28 6.09 13.21
N ILE A 6 -8.66 7.24 12.90
CA ILE A 6 -8.54 7.76 11.53
C ILE A 6 -7.73 6.77 10.67
N ASP A 7 -6.55 6.38 11.10
CA ASP A 7 -5.70 5.41 10.38
C ASP A 7 -6.44 4.07 10.15
N HIS A 8 -7.13 3.57 11.18
CA HIS A 8 -7.93 2.34 11.04
C HIS A 8 -9.08 2.50 10.06
N TRP A 9 -9.78 3.65 10.07
CA TRP A 9 -10.87 3.92 9.14
C TRP A 9 -10.39 4.03 7.69
N ILE A 10 -9.27 4.74 7.46
CA ILE A 10 -8.64 4.89 6.14
C ILE A 10 -8.23 3.51 5.61
N GLY A 11 -7.49 2.76 6.42
CA GLY A 11 -7.07 1.41 6.05
C GLY A 11 -8.26 0.52 5.71
N ARG A 12 -9.27 0.45 6.59
CA ARG A 12 -10.43 -0.43 6.40
C ARG A 12 -11.30 -0.06 5.19
N THR A 13 -11.42 1.23 4.87
CA THR A 13 -12.37 1.72 3.86
C THR A 13 -11.74 1.84 2.49
N LEU A 14 -10.52 2.38 2.41
CA LEU A 14 -9.89 2.76 1.13
C LEU A 14 -8.88 1.73 0.64
N PHE A 15 -7.95 1.30 1.50
CA PHE A 15 -6.76 0.56 1.05
C PHE A 15 -6.84 -0.95 1.26
N VAL A 16 -7.30 -1.44 2.42
CA VAL A 16 -7.29 -2.87 2.74
C VAL A 16 -8.16 -3.71 1.79
N PRO A 17 -9.41 -3.32 1.45
CA PRO A 17 -10.24 -4.11 0.53
C PRO A 17 -9.60 -4.34 -0.85
N PRO A 18 -9.11 -3.31 -1.57
CA PRO A 18 -8.45 -3.53 -2.87
C PRO A 18 -7.14 -4.30 -2.74
N ILE A 19 -6.35 -4.07 -1.68
CA ILE A 19 -5.11 -4.82 -1.43
C ILE A 19 -5.40 -6.32 -1.25
N VAL A 20 -6.39 -6.66 -0.42
CA VAL A 20 -6.79 -8.06 -0.21
C VAL A 20 -7.23 -8.70 -1.52
N LYS A 21 -8.05 -7.99 -2.31
CA LYS A 21 -8.50 -8.47 -3.63
C LYS A 21 -7.32 -8.68 -4.58
N PHE A 22 -6.36 -7.76 -4.59
CA PHE A 22 -5.14 -7.87 -5.39
C PHE A 22 -4.33 -9.11 -4.97
N CYS A 23 -4.08 -9.29 -3.67
CA CYS A 23 -3.39 -10.46 -3.13
C CYS A 23 -4.09 -11.77 -3.52
N GLN A 24 -5.43 -11.81 -3.48
CA GLN A 24 -6.22 -12.98 -3.88
C GLN A 24 -6.13 -13.30 -5.37
N ILE A 25 -6.06 -12.26 -6.23
CA ILE A 25 -5.94 -12.42 -7.68
C ILE A 25 -4.53 -12.91 -8.04
N THR A 26 -3.50 -12.27 -7.48
CA THR A 26 -2.10 -12.59 -7.78
C THR A 26 -1.58 -13.81 -7.03
N ARG A 27 -2.32 -14.29 -6.03
CA ARG A 27 -1.91 -15.34 -5.07
C ARG A 27 -0.61 -14.99 -4.32
N GLN A 28 -0.32 -13.71 -4.17
CA GLN A 28 0.85 -13.23 -3.43
C GLN A 28 0.49 -12.94 -1.97
N SER A 29 1.49 -13.03 -1.10
CA SER A 29 1.36 -12.58 0.29
C SER A 29 1.25 -11.06 0.38
N GLN A 30 0.65 -10.57 1.45
CA GLN A 30 0.56 -9.14 1.74
C GLN A 30 1.94 -8.49 1.87
N PHE A 31 2.95 -9.25 2.33
CA PHE A 31 4.32 -8.77 2.45
C PHE A 31 5.00 -8.65 1.09
N ALA A 32 4.70 -9.56 0.16
CA ALA A 32 5.18 -9.47 -1.22
C ALA A 32 4.57 -8.25 -1.91
N VAL A 33 3.27 -8.02 -1.73
CA VAL A 33 2.57 -6.83 -2.23
C VAL A 33 3.14 -5.56 -1.62
N SER A 34 3.37 -5.53 -0.30
CA SER A 34 4.01 -4.40 0.38
C SER A 34 5.36 -4.04 -0.25
N ARG A 35 6.25 -5.02 -0.46
CA ARG A 35 7.57 -4.80 -1.08
C ARG A 35 7.47 -4.38 -2.54
N LEU A 36 6.56 -4.98 -3.30
CA LEU A 36 6.34 -4.64 -4.70
C LEU A 36 5.92 -3.17 -4.85
N PHE A 37 4.97 -2.72 -4.03
CA PHE A 37 4.51 -1.33 -4.09
C PHE A 37 5.56 -0.34 -3.57
N TRP A 38 6.36 -0.72 -2.56
CA TRP A 38 7.52 0.09 -2.16
C TRP A 38 8.59 0.14 -3.26
N PHE A 39 8.79 -0.93 -4.02
CA PHE A 39 9.67 -0.93 -5.18
C PHE A 39 9.16 0.00 -6.28
N ILE A 40 7.87 -0.07 -6.62
CA ILE A 40 7.24 0.82 -7.60
C ILE A 40 7.32 2.28 -7.14
N ALA A 41 7.06 2.57 -5.87
CA ALA A 41 7.21 3.91 -5.31
C ALA A 41 8.66 4.42 -5.42
N ALA A 42 9.64 3.56 -5.15
CA ALA A 42 11.05 3.92 -5.29
C ALA A 42 11.43 4.21 -6.76
N LEU A 43 10.87 3.46 -7.71
CA LEU A 43 11.06 3.70 -9.15
C LEU A 43 10.40 5.01 -9.60
N ASP A 44 9.19 5.33 -9.13
CA ASP A 44 8.55 6.61 -9.41
C ASP A 44 9.36 7.78 -8.82
N GLY A 45 9.85 7.63 -7.59
CA GLY A 45 10.78 8.59 -6.97
C GLY A 45 12.08 8.75 -7.77
N PHE A 46 12.61 7.66 -8.33
CA PHE A 46 13.79 7.69 -9.19
C PHE A 46 13.53 8.39 -10.53
N TYR A 47 12.37 8.13 -11.14
CA TYR A 47 11.95 8.77 -12.40
C TYR A 47 11.76 10.28 -12.25
N ARG A 48 11.23 10.73 -11.10
CA ARG A 48 10.98 12.14 -10.79
C ARG A 48 12.19 12.87 -10.17
N ALA A 49 13.31 12.19 -9.97
CA ALA A 49 14.47 12.80 -9.32
C ALA A 49 15.17 13.81 -10.25
N GLU A 50 15.07 15.10 -9.92
CA GLU A 50 15.67 16.19 -10.70
C GLU A 50 17.17 16.42 -10.37
N THR A 51 17.64 15.88 -9.25
CA THR A 51 19.03 16.06 -8.78
C THR A 51 19.81 14.77 -8.82
N LEU A 52 21.11 14.85 -9.10
CA LEU A 52 22.01 13.68 -9.13
C LEU A 52 22.03 12.92 -7.79
N VAL A 53 21.99 13.67 -6.68
CA VAL A 53 21.88 13.08 -5.33
C VAL A 53 20.56 12.35 -5.16
N GLY A 54 19.44 12.95 -5.58
CA GLY A 54 18.13 12.31 -5.57
C GLY A 54 18.10 11.04 -6.42
N SER A 55 18.64 11.07 -7.63
CA SER A 55 18.70 9.92 -8.52
C SER A 55 19.53 8.79 -7.89
N LEU A 56 20.66 9.10 -7.26
CA LEU A 56 21.48 8.09 -6.59
C LEU A 56 20.74 7.45 -5.41
N LEU A 57 20.06 8.26 -4.58
CA LEU A 57 19.31 7.78 -3.42
C LEU A 57 18.12 6.91 -3.82
N TRP A 58 17.27 7.40 -4.73
CA TRP A 58 16.10 6.67 -5.20
C TRP A 58 16.48 5.45 -6.04
N GLY A 59 17.56 5.53 -6.83
CA GLY A 59 18.09 4.39 -7.57
C GLY A 59 18.60 3.29 -6.64
N ALA A 60 19.36 3.66 -5.59
CA ALA A 60 19.81 2.70 -4.58
C ALA A 60 18.63 2.07 -3.83
N LEU A 61 17.63 2.88 -3.43
CA LEU A 61 16.41 2.38 -2.78
C LEU A 61 15.65 1.41 -3.69
N SER A 62 15.53 1.72 -4.98
CA SER A 62 14.89 0.86 -5.97
C SER A 62 15.58 -0.49 -6.08
N LEU A 63 16.92 -0.53 -6.13
CA LEU A 63 17.69 -1.78 -6.15
C LEU A 63 17.49 -2.59 -4.86
N ILE A 64 17.53 -1.94 -3.70
CA ILE A 64 17.30 -2.60 -2.40
C ILE A 64 15.89 -3.20 -2.36
N MET A 65 14.88 -2.44 -2.77
CA MET A 65 13.50 -2.90 -2.78
C MET A 65 13.28 -4.02 -3.80
N MET A 66 13.91 -3.96 -4.97
CA MET A 66 13.89 -5.05 -5.96
C MET A 66 14.48 -6.34 -5.39
N ILE A 67 15.66 -6.28 -4.77
CA ILE A 67 16.31 -7.45 -4.16
C ILE A 67 15.46 -8.00 -3.00
N SER A 68 14.91 -7.10 -2.17
CA SER A 68 14.03 -7.46 -1.07
C SER A 68 12.75 -8.15 -1.56
N ALA A 69 12.12 -7.61 -2.61
CA ALA A 69 10.94 -8.19 -3.24
C ALA A 69 11.23 -9.56 -3.86
N ALA A 70 12.41 -9.74 -4.49
CA ALA A 70 12.79 -11.00 -5.12
C ALA A 70 13.19 -12.10 -4.12
N ARG A 71 13.93 -11.74 -3.05
CA ARG A 71 14.55 -12.74 -2.14
C ARG A 71 13.81 -12.93 -0.83
N ARG A 72 13.00 -11.97 -0.40
CA ARG A 72 12.37 -11.93 0.94
C ARG A 72 10.89 -11.58 0.84
N ALA A 73 10.24 -11.90 -0.28
CA ALA A 73 8.85 -11.56 -0.57
C ALA A 73 7.90 -11.82 0.63
N ASP A 74 8.04 -12.96 1.30
CA ASP A 74 7.11 -13.38 2.37
C ASP A 74 7.57 -13.06 3.79
N GLN A 75 8.69 -12.36 3.98
CA GLN A 75 9.13 -11.98 5.33
C GLN A 75 8.27 -10.85 5.89
N PRO A 76 7.95 -10.83 7.19
CA PRO A 76 7.20 -9.73 7.80
C PRO A 76 7.84 -8.37 7.52
N THR A 77 7.02 -7.39 7.17
CA THR A 77 7.44 -5.99 7.02
C THR A 77 6.87 -5.16 8.17
N ALA A 78 7.63 -4.16 8.61
CA ALA A 78 7.16 -3.20 9.59
C ALA A 78 6.48 -2.03 8.88
N SER A 79 5.45 -1.47 9.51
CA SER A 79 4.82 -0.23 9.08
C SER A 79 4.58 0.67 10.29
N PHE A 80 4.70 1.97 10.09
CA PHE A 80 4.62 2.95 11.17
C PHE A 80 3.38 3.84 11.02
N MET A 81 2.53 3.88 12.05
CA MET A 81 1.24 4.60 11.99
C MET A 81 1.40 6.09 11.69
N PHE A 82 2.38 6.76 12.30
CA PHE A 82 2.63 8.18 12.02
C PHE A 82 3.08 8.40 10.58
N PHE A 83 3.90 7.50 10.03
CA PHE A 83 4.32 7.57 8.63
C PHE A 83 3.13 7.40 7.68
N ARG A 84 2.22 6.46 7.95
CA ARG A 84 0.97 6.32 7.17
C ARG A 84 0.13 7.58 7.18
N LEU A 85 -0.11 8.16 8.36
CA LEU A 85 -0.90 9.38 8.49
C LEU A 85 -0.23 10.57 7.80
N LEU A 86 1.10 10.67 7.88
CA LEU A 86 1.86 11.68 7.13
C LEU A 86 1.73 11.46 5.63
N ALA A 87 1.83 10.23 5.14
CA ALA A 87 1.66 9.90 3.72
C ALA A 87 0.24 10.22 3.23
N VAL A 88 -0.80 9.99 4.04
CA VAL A 88 -2.18 10.43 3.73
C VAL A 88 -2.25 11.94 3.64
N PHE A 89 -1.65 12.65 4.60
CA PHE A 89 -1.64 14.11 4.59
C PHE A 89 -0.94 14.66 3.34
N LEU A 90 0.20 14.08 2.95
CA LEU A 90 0.93 14.49 1.75
C LEU A 90 0.16 14.13 0.47
N LEU A 91 -0.50 12.98 0.41
CA LEU A 91 -1.42 12.66 -0.68
C LEU A 91 -2.53 13.70 -0.81
N LEU A 92 -3.16 14.10 0.30
CA LEU A 92 -4.20 15.13 0.30
C LEU A 92 -3.67 16.49 -0.15
N ALA A 93 -2.44 16.84 0.25
CA ALA A 93 -1.79 18.06 -0.18
C ALA A 93 -1.52 18.06 -1.69
N ASP A 94 -1.04 16.94 -2.25
CA ASP A 94 -0.82 16.79 -3.69
C ASP A 94 -2.13 16.77 -4.48
N VAL A 95 -3.19 16.17 -3.96
CA VAL A 95 -4.54 16.25 -4.56
C VAL A 95 -5.05 17.68 -4.56
N LEU A 96 -4.90 18.42 -3.45
CA LEU A 96 -5.31 19.82 -3.37
C LEU A 96 -4.50 20.69 -4.34
N LYS A 97 -3.18 20.48 -4.42
CA LYS A 97 -2.32 21.12 -5.41
C LYS A 97 -2.80 20.81 -6.82
N GLY A 98 -3.04 19.54 -7.15
CA GLY A 98 -3.54 19.12 -8.46
C GLY A 98 -4.87 19.75 -8.85
N ILE A 99 -5.79 19.94 -7.90
CA ILE A 99 -7.05 20.66 -8.14
C ILE A 99 -6.81 22.15 -8.41
N LEU A 100 -5.90 22.79 -7.67
CA LEU A 100 -5.64 24.23 -7.77
C LEU A 100 -4.76 24.62 -8.96
N THR A 101 -3.80 23.77 -9.33
CA THR A 101 -2.79 24.08 -10.35
C THR A 101 -2.87 23.17 -11.58
N SER A 102 -3.80 22.21 -11.62
CA SER A 102 -3.88 21.16 -12.66
C SER A 102 -2.61 20.30 -12.78
N ASP A 103 -1.72 20.37 -11.79
CA ASP A 103 -0.48 19.60 -11.75
C ASP A 103 -0.67 18.36 -10.87
N TRP A 104 -0.91 17.24 -11.54
CA TRP A 104 -1.05 15.93 -10.92
C TRP A 104 0.29 15.19 -10.83
N ALA A 105 1.43 15.85 -10.98
CA ALA A 105 2.71 15.18 -10.76
C ALA A 105 2.89 14.87 -9.26
N GLY A 106 3.13 13.60 -8.92
CA GLY A 106 3.56 13.16 -7.59
C GLY A 106 2.48 12.47 -6.74
N PHE A 107 1.19 12.60 -7.06
CA PHE A 107 0.15 11.93 -6.26
C PHE A 107 0.26 10.39 -6.30
N GLU A 108 0.70 9.84 -7.43
CA GLU A 108 0.86 8.39 -7.65
C GLU A 108 1.87 7.79 -6.67
N PHE A 109 2.96 8.52 -6.39
CA PHE A 109 3.97 8.14 -5.40
C PHE A 109 3.32 7.81 -4.06
N TRP A 110 2.50 8.72 -3.54
CA TRP A 110 1.86 8.56 -2.23
C TRP A 110 0.81 7.47 -2.23
N ILE A 111 0.10 7.27 -3.35
CA ILE A 111 -0.80 6.12 -3.48
C ILE A 111 -0.01 4.81 -3.35
N PHE A 112 1.12 4.67 -4.04
CA PHE A 112 1.94 3.47 -3.96
C PHE A 112 2.52 3.25 -2.56
N VAL A 113 3.03 4.30 -1.91
CA VAL A 113 3.51 4.25 -0.52
C VAL A 113 2.40 3.81 0.43
N LEU A 114 1.19 4.38 0.32
CA LEU A 114 0.07 4.02 1.18
C LEU A 114 -0.39 2.58 0.96
N VAL A 115 -0.43 2.12 -0.28
CA VAL A 115 -0.72 0.71 -0.58
C VAL A 115 0.33 -0.19 0.07
N ALA A 116 1.62 0.15 -0.05
CA ALA A 116 2.71 -0.62 0.51
C ALA A 116 2.64 -0.72 2.05
N GLU A 117 2.36 0.39 2.72
CA GLU A 117 2.26 0.48 4.18
C GLU A 117 0.99 -0.19 4.71
N TYR A 118 -0.15 0.00 4.05
CA TYR A 118 -1.40 -0.67 4.45
C TYR A 118 -1.35 -2.17 4.17
N ALA A 119 -0.61 -2.64 3.15
CA ALA A 119 -0.38 -4.06 2.94
C ALA A 119 0.42 -4.69 4.08
N ALA A 120 1.44 -3.99 4.60
CA ALA A 120 2.29 -4.49 5.69
C ALA A 120 1.54 -4.75 7.01
N ILE A 121 0.44 -4.04 7.27
CA ILE A 121 -0.36 -4.22 8.50
C ILE A 121 -1.43 -5.31 8.41
N ILE A 122 -1.68 -5.88 7.22
CA ILE A 122 -2.67 -6.93 7.05
C ILE A 122 -2.14 -8.19 7.74
N ARG A 123 -2.87 -8.64 8.77
CA ARG A 123 -2.48 -9.83 9.54
C ARG A 123 -2.78 -11.12 8.80
N THR A 124 -3.94 -11.20 8.15
CA THR A 124 -4.40 -12.39 7.46
C THR A 124 -5.16 -12.01 6.20
N ILE A 125 -4.84 -12.67 5.09
CA ILE A 125 -5.62 -12.56 3.85
C ILE A 125 -6.72 -13.63 3.95
N PRO A 126 -8.01 -13.26 3.99
CA PRO A 126 -9.08 -14.25 4.02
C PRO A 126 -9.05 -15.08 2.72
N PRO A 127 -9.20 -16.42 2.80
CA PRO A 127 -9.23 -17.25 1.60
C PRO A 127 -10.45 -16.91 0.76
N LYS A 128 -10.30 -16.96 -0.58
CA LYS A 128 -11.32 -16.57 -1.57
C LYS A 128 -12.68 -17.21 -1.28
N ASP A 129 -12.68 -18.47 -0.86
CA ASP A 129 -13.87 -19.26 -0.56
C ASP A 129 -14.47 -19.00 0.83
N ALA A 130 -13.76 -18.37 1.77
CA ALA A 130 -14.32 -18.11 3.10
C ALA A 130 -15.37 -17.01 3.09
N ALA A 131 -15.26 -16.05 2.16
CA ALA A 131 -16.30 -15.04 1.94
C ALA A 131 -17.58 -15.70 1.40
N GLU A 132 -17.45 -16.57 0.38
CA GLU A 132 -18.57 -17.36 -0.15
C GLU A 132 -19.14 -18.34 0.87
N ARG A 133 -18.32 -19.01 1.69
CA ARG A 133 -18.81 -19.88 2.76
C ARG A 133 -19.52 -19.11 3.86
N LYS A 134 -19.06 -17.90 4.22
CA LYS A 134 -19.78 -17.04 5.17
C LYS A 134 -21.14 -16.58 4.62
N LEU A 135 -21.19 -16.19 3.35
CA LEU A 135 -22.43 -15.83 2.65
C LEU A 135 -23.39 -17.04 2.57
N ARG A 136 -22.89 -18.22 2.19
CA ARG A 136 -23.67 -19.47 2.17
C ARG A 136 -24.16 -19.88 3.56
N ARG A 137 -23.35 -19.71 4.61
CA ARG A 137 -23.78 -20.00 6.00
C ARG A 137 -24.78 -18.97 6.53
N ALA A 138 -24.71 -17.71 6.11
CA ALA A 138 -25.68 -16.69 6.46
C ALA A 138 -27.03 -16.85 5.72
N HIS A 139 -27.03 -17.53 4.56
CA HIS A 139 -28.22 -17.84 3.76
C HIS A 139 -28.74 -19.27 3.94
N SER A 140 -28.13 -20.10 4.79
CA SER A 140 -28.68 -21.40 5.13
C SER A 140 -29.72 -21.20 6.23
N PRO A 141 -31.03 -21.32 5.95
CA PRO A 141 -31.99 -21.47 7.03
C PRO A 141 -31.61 -22.74 7.78
N ILE A 142 -31.63 -22.65 9.10
CA ILE A 142 -31.44 -23.78 10.00
C ILE A 142 -32.54 -24.80 9.66
N ASN A 143 -32.13 -25.97 9.17
CA ASN A 143 -32.93 -27.21 9.14
C ASN A 143 -32.03 -28.33 9.67
#